data_AF-A0A1R1S7J6-F1
#
_entry.id   AF-A0A1R1S7J6-F1
#
_cell.length_a   1.000
_cell.length_b   1.000
_cell.length_c   1.000
_cell.angle_alpha   90.00
_cell.angle_beta   90.00
_cell.angle_gamma   90.00
#
_symmetry.space_group_name_H-M   'P 1'
#
loop_
_entity.id
_entity.type
_entity.pdbx_description
1 polymer ?
#
loop_
_entity_poly.entity_id
_entity_poly.type
_entity_poly.pdbx_seq_one_letter_code
_entity_poly.pdbx_strand_id
1 'polypeptide(L)'
;MTHYADLSPYAYPAGSVPEGIEAVNVGWLEPGEEFPRGAVPEAFVHSLALLCRDDPQMMMRGWHRCGLPHPGGADEYPVVIQVGQDRVSLGSAEVRVVGRDGRWLVAPNLVHHYVTAHSYLPPEEFIEAVTARRTAAPRV
;
A
#
# COMPACT_ATOMS: atom_id res chain seq x y z
N MET A 1 10.01 7.99 2.29
CA MET A 1 9.41 7.38 3.49
C MET A 1 10.52 6.61 4.20
N THR A 2 10.27 6.03 5.36
CA THR A 2 11.24 5.08 5.92
C THR A 2 10.99 3.73 5.26
N HIS A 3 12.05 3.06 4.80
CA HIS A 3 11.96 1.70 4.30
C HIS A 3 11.64 0.73 5.44
N TYR A 4 10.74 -0.22 5.18
CA TYR A 4 10.51 -1.38 6.01
C TYR A 4 10.41 -2.62 5.12
N ALA A 5 11.15 -3.67 5.47
CA ALA A 5 11.07 -4.93 4.75
C ALA A 5 9.64 -5.49 4.81
N ASP A 6 9.21 -6.13 3.73
CA ASP A 6 7.92 -6.81 3.70
C ASP A 6 7.81 -7.85 4.83
N LEU A 7 6.64 -7.89 5.45
CA LEU A 7 6.29 -8.75 6.58
C LEU A 7 7.08 -8.48 7.87
N SER A 8 7.88 -7.41 7.92
CA SER A 8 8.49 -6.94 9.17
C SER A 8 7.42 -6.33 10.09
N PRO A 9 7.59 -6.38 11.42
CA PRO A 9 6.63 -5.80 12.36
C PRO A 9 6.33 -4.32 12.09
N TYR A 10 5.04 -4.00 12.04
CA TYR A 10 4.55 -2.63 11.86
C TYR A 10 4.60 -1.89 13.19
N ALA A 11 5.26 -0.73 13.22
CA ALA A 11 5.52 0.04 14.43
C ALA A 11 5.00 1.49 14.37
N TYR A 12 4.34 1.88 13.29
CA TYR A 12 3.96 3.27 13.02
C TYR A 12 2.44 3.43 12.89
N PRO A 13 1.88 4.64 12.98
CA PRO A 13 1.88 5.35 14.26
C PRO A 13 1.30 4.50 15.42
N ALA A 14 1.89 4.67 16.61
CA ALA A 14 1.51 3.94 17.81
C ALA A 14 0.00 4.06 18.14
N GLY A 15 -0.62 2.96 18.56
CA GLY A 15 -2.04 2.90 18.93
C GLY A 15 -3.02 2.82 17.75
N SER A 16 -2.52 2.81 16.50
CA SER A 16 -3.37 2.67 15.30
C SER A 16 -3.77 1.23 14.99
N VAL A 17 -3.16 0.24 15.65
CA VAL A 17 -3.50 -1.18 15.56
C VAL A 17 -4.13 -1.62 16.88
N PRO A 18 -5.27 -2.35 16.88
CA PRO A 18 -5.90 -2.81 18.10
C PRO A 18 -4.98 -3.70 18.96
N GLU A 19 -5.14 -3.64 20.27
CA GLU A 19 -4.41 -4.52 21.20
C GLU A 19 -4.66 -5.99 20.86
N GLY A 20 -3.59 -6.80 20.89
CA GLY A 20 -3.64 -8.22 20.54
C GLY A 20 -3.64 -8.53 19.05
N ILE A 21 -3.64 -7.51 18.17
CA ILE A 21 -3.48 -7.69 16.73
C ILE A 21 -2.01 -7.48 16.34
N GLU A 22 -1.43 -8.49 15.72
CA GLU A 22 -0.14 -8.35 15.04
C GLU A 22 -0.35 -7.64 13.70
N ALA A 23 0.52 -6.68 13.40
CA ALA A 23 0.54 -5.96 12.14
C ALA A 23 1.94 -5.99 11.54
N VAL A 24 2.01 -6.07 10.21
CA VAL A 24 3.26 -6.11 9.47
C VAL A 24 3.23 -5.16 8.27
N ASN A 25 4.42 -4.70 7.88
CA ASN A 25 4.64 -3.79 6.76
C ASN A 25 4.52 -4.52 5.41
N VAL A 26 3.92 -3.86 4.43
CA VAL A 26 3.95 -4.27 3.02
C VAL A 26 4.21 -3.04 2.13
N GLY A 27 5.17 -3.12 1.22
CA GLY A 27 5.36 -2.08 0.19
C GLY A 27 5.87 -0.74 0.71
N TRP A 28 6.62 -0.74 1.81
CA TRP A 28 7.30 0.46 2.34
C TRP A 28 8.68 0.59 1.69
N LEU A 29 8.70 0.96 0.41
CA LEU A 29 9.89 0.94 -0.44
C LEU A 29 10.61 2.29 -0.46
N GLU A 30 11.95 2.27 -0.50
CA GLU A 30 12.78 3.46 -0.72
C GLU A 30 13.88 3.20 -1.77
N PRO A 31 14.45 4.27 -2.35
CA PRO A 31 15.59 4.15 -3.25
C PRO A 31 16.79 3.50 -2.56
N GLY A 32 17.49 2.63 -3.28
CA GLY A 32 18.69 1.94 -2.78
C GLY A 32 18.40 0.57 -2.15
N GLU A 33 17.14 0.26 -1.88
CA GLU A 33 16.72 -1.04 -1.36
C GLU A 33 16.19 -1.94 -2.49
N GLU A 34 16.59 -3.20 -2.47
CA GLU A 34 16.06 -4.19 -3.42
C GLU A 34 14.69 -4.68 -2.97
N PHE A 35 13.79 -4.90 -3.93
CA PHE A 35 12.46 -5.44 -3.68
C PHE A 35 12.07 -6.47 -4.77
N PRO A 36 11.24 -7.46 -4.43
CA PRO A 36 10.75 -8.43 -5.40
C PRO A 36 10.00 -7.75 -6.54
N ARG A 37 10.22 -8.20 -7.77
CA ARG A 37 9.51 -7.72 -8.96
C ARG A 37 8.86 -8.85 -9.72
N GLY A 38 7.69 -8.59 -10.28
CA GLY A 38 6.94 -9.62 -10.99
C GLY A 38 5.54 -9.17 -11.41
N ALA A 39 4.86 -10.04 -12.15
CA ALA A 39 3.48 -9.85 -12.53
C ALA A 39 2.55 -10.17 -11.35
N VAL A 40 1.45 -9.43 -11.26
CA VAL A 40 0.37 -9.67 -10.30
C VAL A 40 -0.96 -9.84 -11.05
N PRO A 41 -1.96 -10.52 -10.46
CA PRO A 41 -3.28 -10.63 -11.09
C PRO A 41 -3.95 -9.27 -11.31
N GLU A 42 -4.65 -9.09 -12.43
CA GLU A 42 -5.38 -7.85 -12.73
C GLU A 42 -6.46 -7.54 -11.68
N ALA A 43 -7.14 -8.56 -11.17
CA ALA A 43 -8.14 -8.44 -10.11
C ALA A 43 -7.56 -7.84 -8.81
N PHE A 44 -6.28 -8.13 -8.52
CA PHE A 44 -5.57 -7.54 -7.38
C PHE A 44 -5.33 -6.05 -7.62
N VAL A 45 -4.79 -5.66 -8.78
CA VAL A 45 -4.55 -4.26 -9.12
C VAL A 45 -5.84 -3.46 -9.04
N HIS A 46 -6.92 -3.98 -9.63
CA HIS A 46 -8.24 -3.36 -9.59
C HIS A 46 -8.78 -3.22 -8.14
N SER A 47 -8.68 -4.27 -7.33
CA SER A 47 -9.16 -4.22 -5.94
C SER A 47 -8.32 -3.28 -5.06
N LEU A 48 -7.01 -3.21 -5.30
CA LEU A 48 -6.11 -2.27 -4.63
C LEU A 48 -6.47 -0.82 -4.98
N ALA A 49 -6.79 -0.54 -6.24
CA ALA A 49 -7.21 0.79 -6.68
C ALA A 49 -8.50 1.24 -5.97
N LEU A 50 -9.50 0.33 -5.88
CA LEU A 50 -10.73 0.58 -5.13
C LEU A 50 -10.45 0.79 -3.64
N LEU A 51 -9.57 -0.02 -3.05
CA LEU A 51 -9.19 0.11 -1.65
C LEU A 51 -8.56 1.48 -1.35
N CYS A 52 -7.66 1.96 -2.22
CA CYS A 52 -7.07 3.30 -2.09
C CYS A 52 -8.10 4.42 -2.16
N ARG A 53 -9.20 4.23 -2.90
CA ARG A 53 -10.30 5.21 -3.03
C ARG A 53 -11.25 5.15 -1.84
N ASP A 54 -11.68 3.95 -1.48
CA ASP A 54 -12.86 3.71 -0.63
C ASP A 54 -12.51 3.63 0.86
N ASP A 55 -11.30 3.20 1.21
CA ASP A 55 -10.87 3.02 2.61
C ASP A 55 -9.42 3.49 2.85
N PRO A 56 -9.10 4.78 2.57
CA PRO A 56 -7.81 5.34 2.93
C PRO A 56 -7.74 5.55 4.45
N GLN A 57 -6.73 4.96 5.10
CA GLN A 57 -6.53 5.06 6.54
C GLN A 57 -5.27 5.83 6.91
N MET A 58 -5.19 6.30 8.16
CA MET A 58 -4.05 7.09 8.67
C MET A 58 -3.61 8.22 7.73
N MET A 59 -4.58 9.00 7.25
CA MET A 59 -4.32 10.11 6.34
C MET A 59 -3.39 11.16 6.99
N MET A 60 -2.33 11.52 6.29
CA MET A 60 -1.31 12.49 6.71
C MET A 60 -1.51 13.83 5.99
N ARG A 61 -0.92 14.91 6.52
CA ARG A 61 -1.08 16.30 6.02
C ARG A 61 -0.27 16.61 4.75
N GLY A 62 0.14 15.61 3.97
CA GLY A 62 0.94 15.76 2.75
C GLY A 62 1.06 14.45 1.98
N TRP A 63 1.69 14.49 0.80
CA TRP A 63 1.91 13.32 -0.05
C TRP A 63 3.39 12.94 -0.09
N HIS A 64 3.67 11.66 0.08
CA HIS A 64 4.96 11.10 -0.18
C HIS A 64 5.20 10.99 -1.69
N ARG A 65 6.31 11.57 -2.16
CA ARG A 65 6.78 11.42 -3.54
C ARG A 65 7.39 10.02 -3.71
N CYS A 66 7.07 9.33 -4.81
CA CYS A 66 7.82 8.13 -5.18
C CYS A 66 9.28 8.52 -5.50
N GLY A 67 10.25 7.96 -4.77
CA GLY A 67 11.68 8.20 -5.05
C GLY A 67 12.34 7.18 -5.98
N LEU A 68 11.61 6.13 -6.40
CA LEU A 68 12.16 5.05 -7.24
C LEU A 68 12.39 5.56 -8.67
N PRO A 69 13.28 4.93 -9.47
CA PRO A 69 13.52 5.37 -10.84
C PRO A 69 12.29 5.20 -11.76
N HIS A 70 11.93 6.26 -12.51
CA HIS A 70 10.87 6.24 -13.52
C HIS A 70 11.45 6.24 -14.95
N PRO A 71 10.92 5.40 -15.86
CA PRO A 71 11.23 5.51 -17.27
C PRO A 71 10.79 6.89 -17.80
N GLY A 72 11.74 7.74 -18.20
CA GLY A 72 11.47 9.09 -18.72
C GLY A 72 11.69 10.23 -17.72
N GLY A 73 12.08 9.94 -16.47
CA GLY A 73 12.66 10.91 -15.54
C GLY A 73 11.70 11.93 -14.89
N ALA A 74 10.41 11.90 -15.20
CA ALA A 74 9.41 12.76 -14.55
C ALA A 74 8.55 11.95 -13.58
N ASP A 75 8.59 12.35 -12.31
CA ASP A 75 7.68 11.86 -11.27
C ASP A 75 6.42 12.73 -11.25
N GLU A 76 5.24 12.13 -11.49
CA GLU A 76 3.99 12.81 -11.17
C GLU A 76 3.92 13.05 -9.65
N TYR A 77 3.59 14.28 -9.24
CA TYR A 77 3.45 14.64 -7.83
C TYR A 77 2.22 15.53 -7.57
N PRO A 78 1.29 15.10 -6.70
CA PRO A 78 1.22 13.74 -6.15
C PRO A 78 0.98 12.72 -7.26
N VAL A 79 1.28 11.45 -7.02
CA VAL A 79 0.85 10.39 -7.95
C VAL A 79 -0.67 10.33 -7.92
N VAL A 80 -1.31 10.34 -9.10
CA VAL A 80 -2.77 10.28 -9.21
C VAL A 80 -3.16 9.07 -10.05
N ILE A 81 -4.07 8.24 -9.54
CA ILE A 81 -4.67 7.13 -10.29
C ILE A 81 -6.13 7.45 -10.63
N GLN A 82 -6.59 6.93 -11.77
CA GLN A 82 -7.98 7.00 -12.18
C GLN A 82 -8.72 5.73 -11.73
N VAL A 83 -9.81 5.88 -10.97
CA VAL A 83 -10.64 4.77 -10.49
C VAL A 83 -12.08 5.04 -10.89
N GLY A 84 -12.52 4.45 -12.00
CA GLY A 84 -13.81 4.80 -12.60
C GLY A 84 -13.82 6.27 -13.04
N GLN A 85 -14.70 7.08 -12.46
CA GLN A 85 -14.77 8.53 -12.72
C GLN A 85 -13.93 9.37 -11.74
N ASP A 86 -13.42 8.75 -10.67
CA ASP A 86 -12.72 9.44 -9.60
C ASP A 86 -11.21 9.53 -9.86
N ARG A 87 -10.61 10.63 -9.40
CA ARG A 87 -9.16 10.82 -9.33
C ARG A 87 -8.71 10.65 -7.88
N VAL A 88 -7.81 9.70 -7.63
CA VAL A 88 -7.33 9.38 -6.29
C VAL A 88 -5.86 9.74 -6.16
N SER A 89 -5.54 10.65 -5.25
CA SER A 89 -4.15 11.01 -4.93
C SER A 89 -3.52 9.98 -3.99
N LEU A 90 -2.36 9.47 -4.36
CA LEU A 90 -1.58 8.50 -3.59
C LEU A 90 -0.42 9.15 -2.84
N GLY A 91 0.06 8.47 -1.80
CA GLY A 91 1.18 8.89 -0.96
C GLY A 91 0.78 9.64 0.32
N SER A 92 -0.51 9.82 0.59
CA SER A 92 -0.98 10.53 1.79
C SER A 92 -1.65 9.65 2.84
N ALA A 93 -1.85 8.37 2.57
CA ALA A 93 -2.58 7.46 3.45
C ALA A 93 -1.95 6.07 3.44
N GLU A 94 -2.51 5.20 4.25
CA GLU A 94 -2.27 3.77 4.27
C GLU A 94 -3.50 3.02 3.73
N VAL A 95 -3.27 1.81 3.26
CA VAL A 95 -4.28 0.78 3.09
C VAL A 95 -3.98 -0.35 4.05
N ARG A 96 -5.02 -0.90 4.69
CA ARG A 96 -4.88 -1.91 5.73
C ARG A 96 -5.84 -3.05 5.45
N VAL A 97 -5.32 -4.25 5.31
CA VAL A 97 -6.10 -5.47 5.06
C VAL A 97 -5.77 -6.56 6.06
N VAL A 98 -6.64 -7.57 6.18
CA VAL A 98 -6.52 -8.65 7.15
C VAL A 98 -6.14 -9.94 6.43
N GLY A 99 -4.99 -10.49 6.79
CA GLY A 99 -4.51 -11.81 6.38
C GLY A 99 -5.43 -12.92 6.89
N ARG A 100 -5.31 -14.13 6.32
CA ARG A 100 -6.12 -15.28 6.76
C ARG A 100 -5.83 -15.72 8.19
N ASP A 101 -4.63 -15.42 8.67
CA ASP A 101 -4.16 -15.62 10.03
C ASP A 101 -4.62 -14.52 11.00
N GLY A 102 -5.36 -13.51 10.52
CA GLY A 102 -5.84 -12.38 11.30
C GLY A 102 -4.84 -11.23 11.46
N ARG A 103 -3.61 -11.35 10.94
CA ARG A 103 -2.63 -10.27 10.98
C ARG A 103 -3.04 -9.13 10.06
N TRP A 104 -2.74 -7.91 10.47
CA TRP A 104 -2.93 -6.74 9.62
C TRP A 104 -1.73 -6.57 8.69
N LEU A 105 -2.01 -6.44 7.41
CA LEU A 105 -1.04 -6.15 6.37
C LEU A 105 -1.19 -4.68 6.00
N VAL A 106 -0.20 -3.87 6.38
CA VAL A 106 -0.28 -2.41 6.33
C VAL A 106 0.67 -1.88 5.29
N ALA A 107 0.13 -1.17 4.30
CA ALA A 107 0.90 -0.58 3.21
C ALA A 107 0.60 0.90 3.05
N PRO A 108 1.55 1.73 2.59
CA PRO A 108 1.20 3.06 2.08
C PRO A 108 0.24 2.90 0.90
N ASN A 109 -0.73 3.79 0.73
CA ASN A 109 -1.60 3.75 -0.45
C ASN A 109 -0.82 3.96 -1.77
N LEU A 110 0.41 4.49 -1.68
CA LEU A 110 1.37 4.55 -2.79
C LEU A 110 1.80 3.16 -3.31
N VAL A 111 1.53 2.08 -2.58
CA VAL A 111 1.81 0.70 -3.02
C VAL A 111 1.16 0.36 -4.36
N HIS A 112 0.00 0.95 -4.69
CA HIS A 112 -0.60 0.79 -6.01
C HIS A 112 0.36 1.26 -7.12
N HIS A 113 0.96 2.44 -6.95
CA HIS A 113 1.94 2.98 -7.89
C HIS A 113 3.18 2.10 -7.99
N TYR A 114 3.67 1.59 -6.85
CA TYR A 114 4.82 0.68 -6.85
C TYR A 114 4.55 -0.60 -7.65
N VAL A 115 3.35 -1.17 -7.51
CA VAL A 115 2.93 -2.34 -8.28
C VAL A 115 2.85 -2.01 -9.78
N THR A 116 2.15 -0.94 -10.16
CA THR A 116 1.84 -0.68 -11.57
C THR A 116 2.96 -0.02 -12.36
N ALA A 117 3.80 0.80 -11.71
CA ALA A 117 4.86 1.56 -12.37
C ALA A 117 6.26 0.98 -12.15
N HIS A 118 6.48 0.27 -11.04
CA HIS A 118 7.79 -0.28 -10.68
C HIS A 118 7.82 -1.82 -10.61
N SER A 119 6.72 -2.47 -11.01
CA SER A 119 6.56 -3.93 -11.02
C SER A 119 6.84 -4.58 -9.67
N TYR A 120 6.67 -3.85 -8.56
CA TYR A 120 6.79 -4.42 -7.22
C TYR A 120 5.84 -5.60 -7.08
N LEU A 121 6.36 -6.74 -6.62
CA LEU A 121 5.61 -7.96 -6.34
C LEU A 121 5.38 -8.05 -4.83
N PRO A 122 4.17 -7.72 -4.33
CA PRO A 122 3.86 -7.82 -2.91
C PRO A 122 3.81 -9.28 -2.43
N PRO A 123 3.91 -9.52 -1.11
CA PRO A 123 3.67 -10.83 -0.52
C PRO A 123 2.31 -11.42 -0.95
N GLU A 124 2.27 -12.74 -1.16
CA GLU A 124 1.07 -13.45 -1.62
C GLU A 124 -0.14 -13.22 -0.69
N GLU A 125 0.10 -13.18 0.63
CA GLU A 125 -0.94 -12.91 1.63
C GLU A 125 -1.58 -11.53 1.48
N PHE A 126 -0.82 -10.53 1.03
CA PHE A 126 -1.35 -9.19 0.74
C PHE A 126 -2.17 -9.19 -0.55
N ILE A 127 -1.65 -9.83 -1.60
CA ILE A 127 -2.37 -9.98 -2.87
C ILE A 127 -3.73 -10.64 -2.64
N GLU A 128 -3.75 -11.72 -1.87
CA GLU A 128 -4.97 -12.46 -1.57
C GLU A 128 -5.94 -11.67 -0.69
N ALA A 129 -5.45 -10.99 0.36
CA ALA A 129 -6.29 -10.19 1.26
C ALA A 129 -6.96 -8.99 0.57
N VAL A 130 -6.21 -8.29 -0.29
CA VAL A 130 -6.75 -7.19 -1.10
C VAL A 130 -7.77 -7.70 -2.11
N THR A 131 -7.47 -8.80 -2.80
CA THR A 131 -8.40 -9.40 -3.78
C THR A 131 -9.70 -9.88 -3.11
N ALA A 132 -9.60 -10.44 -1.91
CA ALA A 132 -10.74 -10.85 -1.09
C ALA A 132 -11.44 -9.68 -0.38
N ARG A 133 -10.93 -8.45 -0.51
CA ARG A 133 -11.47 -7.21 0.08
C ARG A 133 -11.64 -7.30 1.61
N ARG A 134 -10.72 -7.96 2.30
CA ARG A 134 -10.75 -8.06 3.76
C ARG A 134 -10.09 -6.83 4.38
N THR A 135 -10.79 -5.71 4.41
CA THR A 135 -10.25 -4.46 4.96
C THR A 135 -10.18 -4.52 6.49
N ALA A 136 -9.18 -3.85 7.06
CA ALA A 136 -9.08 -3.65 8.49
C ALA A 136 -10.03 -2.51 8.90
N ALA A 137 -10.96 -2.79 9.81
CA ALA A 137 -11.90 -1.77 10.26
C ALA A 137 -11.15 -0.63 10.98
N PRO A 138 -11.32 0.64 10.55
CA PRO A 138 -10.85 1.77 11.34
C PRO A 138 -11.71 1.86 12.60
N ARG A 139 -11.11 2.14 13.77
CA ARG A 139 -11.94 2.47 14.94
C ARG A 139 -12.63 3.81 14.70
N VAL A 140 -13.96 3.82 14.88
CA VAL A 140 -14.79 5.00 15.20
C VAL A 140 -14.36 5.63 16.53
#